data_AF-A0A2G2M714-F1
#
_entry.id   AF-A0A2G2M714-F1
#
_cell.length_a   1.000
_cell.length_b   1.000
_cell.length_c   1.000
_cell.angle_alpha   90.00
_cell.angle_beta   90.00
_cell.angle_gamma   90.00
#
_symmetry.space_group_name_H-M   'P 1'
#
loop_
_entity.id
_entity.type
_entity.pdbx_description
1 polymer ?
#
loop_
_entity_poly.entity_id
_entity_poly.type
_entity_poly.pdbx_seq_one_letter_code
_entity_poly.pdbx_strand_id
1 'polypeptide(L)'
;MKNILLGLLLVTMTLHGQIPDTKQLIVVTTKNWSTSNGTLQRFEKQDNSWTKVGKAIDIKLGRNGLGWGIGLHTVPKDAKIIKKEGDGKAPAGIFTLKQAFGYAPFKVKYHYTIYKETDHCVDDMHSKLYNKIVDSNKVDIDYKSKEHMRFPKDYYKYGIVVNHNHINEAGAVKGAGSCIFIHIKKVATAGCTVMREDEMKEIIQWLDAKSEPLLVQGTVGLVNGLMKIVK
;
A
#
# COMPACT_ATOMS: atom_id res chain seq x y z
N MET A 1 60.58 -8.13 6.68
CA MET A 1 59.45 -7.74 5.81
C MET A 1 58.16 -7.97 6.60
N LYS A 2 57.48 -6.90 7.02
CA LYS A 2 56.23 -6.96 7.80
C LYS A 2 55.05 -7.00 6.82
N ASN A 3 54.29 -8.09 6.80
CA ASN A 3 53.01 -8.14 6.08
C ASN A 3 51.91 -7.63 7.00
N ILE A 4 51.36 -6.47 6.68
CA ILE A 4 50.17 -5.90 7.31
C ILE A 4 48.96 -6.52 6.62
N LEU A 5 48.21 -7.34 7.34
CA LEU A 5 46.92 -7.87 6.90
C LEU A 5 45.84 -6.83 7.18
N LEU A 6 45.38 -6.13 6.15
CA LEU A 6 44.28 -5.17 6.24
C LEU A 6 42.95 -5.94 6.18
N GLY A 7 42.32 -6.17 7.34
CA GLY A 7 40.98 -6.75 7.41
C GLY A 7 39.93 -5.71 7.01
N LEU A 8 39.30 -5.88 5.86
CA LEU A 8 38.15 -5.08 5.45
C LEU A 8 36.92 -5.52 6.26
N LEU A 9 36.52 -4.71 7.26
CA LEU A 9 35.28 -4.93 8.00
C LEU A 9 34.11 -4.46 7.13
N LEU A 10 33.43 -5.38 6.43
CA LEU A 10 32.16 -5.06 5.77
C LEU A 10 31.07 -4.90 6.84
N VAL A 11 30.77 -3.65 7.20
CA VAL A 11 29.58 -3.33 8.00
C VAL A 11 28.38 -3.38 7.07
N THR A 12 27.62 -4.47 7.11
CA THR A 12 26.32 -4.58 6.46
C THR A 12 25.30 -3.79 7.27
N MET A 13 25.11 -2.50 6.94
CA MET A 13 23.95 -1.75 7.43
C MET A 13 22.69 -2.35 6.80
N THR A 14 21.97 -3.17 7.57
CA THR A 14 20.60 -3.53 7.20
C THR A 14 19.74 -2.28 7.39
N LEU A 15 19.35 -1.64 6.28
CA LEU A 15 18.30 -0.62 6.25
C LEU A 15 16.98 -1.31 6.63
N HIS A 16 16.76 -1.52 7.92
CA HIS A 16 15.42 -1.74 8.44
C HIS A 16 14.73 -0.39 8.37
N GLY A 17 13.73 -0.26 7.49
CA GLY A 17 12.90 0.94 7.43
C GLY A 17 12.29 1.19 8.80
N GLN A 18 12.78 2.19 9.51
CA GLN A 18 12.23 2.61 10.80
C GLN A 18 10.78 3.05 10.57
N ILE A 19 9.86 2.58 11.42
CA ILE A 19 8.48 3.06 11.40
C ILE A 19 8.50 4.57 11.65
N PRO A 20 7.89 5.40 10.78
CA PRO A 20 7.84 6.85 11.01
C PRO A 20 7.01 7.16 12.27
N ASP A 21 7.21 8.34 12.84
CA ASP A 21 6.38 8.84 13.96
C ASP A 21 4.97 9.18 13.47
N THR A 22 4.15 8.13 13.33
CA THR A 22 2.81 8.21 12.77
C THR A 22 1.79 8.57 13.83
N LYS A 23 0.83 9.43 13.45
CA LYS A 23 -0.32 9.84 14.27
C LYS A 23 -1.66 9.43 13.68
N GLN A 24 -1.67 8.80 12.51
CA GLN A 24 -2.87 8.32 11.84
C GLN A 24 -2.67 6.92 11.29
N LEU A 25 -3.61 6.01 11.59
CA LEU A 25 -3.63 4.67 11.00
C LEU A 25 -4.94 4.40 10.29
N ILE A 26 -4.82 3.80 9.11
CA ILE A 26 -5.87 3.00 8.52
C ILE A 26 -5.56 1.55 8.91
N VAL A 27 -6.48 0.91 9.63
CA VAL A 27 -6.33 -0.49 10.05
C VAL A 27 -7.36 -1.35 9.35
N VAL A 28 -6.90 -2.30 8.55
CA VAL A 28 -7.75 -3.24 7.82
C VAL A 28 -7.59 -4.64 8.42
N THR A 29 -8.71 -5.24 8.80
CA THR A 29 -8.73 -6.59 9.38
C THR A 29 -9.60 -7.54 8.57
N THR A 30 -9.15 -8.79 8.45
CA THR A 30 -9.98 -9.91 7.98
C THR A 30 -10.07 -11.02 9.01
N LYS A 31 -11.10 -11.86 8.88
CA LYS A 31 -11.25 -13.06 9.71
C LYS A 31 -10.12 -14.08 9.49
N ASN A 32 -9.68 -14.25 8.25
CA ASN A 32 -8.65 -15.21 7.87
C ASN A 32 -7.93 -14.77 6.59
N TRP A 33 -6.95 -15.56 6.15
CA TRP A 33 -6.10 -15.24 5.00
C TRP A 33 -6.75 -15.43 3.63
N SER A 34 -7.91 -16.09 3.54
CA SER A 34 -8.55 -16.45 2.27
C SER A 34 -9.82 -15.65 1.97
N THR A 35 -10.46 -15.06 2.99
CA THR A 35 -11.65 -14.21 2.80
C THR A 35 -11.31 -12.89 2.13
N SER A 36 -12.14 -12.48 1.17
CA SER A 36 -12.08 -11.16 0.55
C SER A 36 -12.85 -10.09 1.33
N ASN A 37 -13.56 -10.47 2.40
CA ASN A 37 -14.29 -9.55 3.28
C ASN A 37 -13.43 -9.11 4.45
N GLY A 38 -13.49 -7.83 4.78
CA GLY A 38 -12.85 -7.28 5.96
C GLY A 38 -13.51 -5.99 6.43
N THR A 39 -12.86 -5.37 7.41
CA THR A 39 -13.30 -4.11 8.00
C THR A 39 -12.12 -3.15 8.06
N LEU A 40 -12.37 -1.89 7.69
CA LEU A 40 -11.44 -0.78 7.82
C LEU A 40 -11.86 0.11 9.00
N GLN A 41 -10.92 0.41 9.90
CA GLN A 41 -11.10 1.36 10.99
C GLN A 41 -9.96 2.39 10.95
N ARG A 42 -10.31 3.67 11.08
CA ARG A 42 -9.34 4.76 11.25
C ARG A 42 -8.99 4.92 12.72
N PHE A 43 -7.74 5.30 12.99
CA PHE A 43 -7.24 5.64 14.32
C PHE A 43 -6.40 6.91 14.28
N GLU A 44 -6.47 7.67 15.36
CA GLU A 44 -5.56 8.79 15.66
C GLU A 44 -4.79 8.50 16.94
N LYS A 45 -3.54 8.95 16.98
CA LYS A 45 -2.68 8.83 18.17
C LYS A 45 -2.83 10.08 19.03
N GLN A 46 -3.24 9.89 20.28
CA GLN A 46 -3.32 10.93 21.31
C GLN A 46 -2.65 10.38 22.58
N ASP A 47 -1.73 11.12 23.19
CA ASP A 47 -1.00 10.71 24.40
C ASP A 47 -0.44 9.27 24.34
N ASN A 48 0.21 8.94 23.22
CA ASN A 48 0.75 7.60 22.92
C ASN A 48 -0.30 6.46 22.91
N SER A 49 -1.57 6.79 22.75
CA SER A 49 -2.67 5.84 22.68
C SER A 49 -3.47 5.99 21.38
N TRP A 50 -3.79 4.87 20.75
CA TRP A 50 -4.60 4.83 19.53
C TRP A 50 -6.09 4.92 19.86
N THR A 51 -6.75 5.94 19.35
CA THR A 51 -8.20 6.15 19.50
C THR A 51 -8.90 5.96 18.15
N LYS A 52 -10.01 5.21 18.14
CA LYS A 52 -10.81 5.00 16.93
C LYS A 52 -11.46 6.31 16.48
N VAL A 53 -11.43 6.57 15.17
CA VAL A 53 -12.08 7.72 14.55
C VAL A 53 -13.18 7.26 13.59
N GLY A 54 -14.39 7.78 13.83
CA GLY A 54 -15.56 7.49 13.02
C GLY A 54 -15.99 6.01 13.04
N LYS A 55 -16.96 5.68 12.18
CA LYS A 55 -17.48 4.32 12.05
C LYS A 55 -16.48 3.43 11.30
N ALA A 56 -16.53 2.14 11.62
CA ALA A 56 -15.87 1.11 10.83
C ALA A 56 -16.57 0.97 9.47
N ILE A 57 -15.78 0.66 8.44
CA ILE A 57 -16.24 0.52 7.05
C ILE A 57 -16.10 -0.93 6.62
N ASP A 58 -17.17 -1.51 6.08
CA ASP A 58 -17.11 -2.82 5.45
C ASP A 58 -16.39 -2.71 4.10
N ILE A 59 -15.33 -3.51 3.94
CA ILE A 59 -14.49 -3.49 2.73
C ILE A 59 -14.51 -4.84 2.03
N LYS A 60 -14.19 -4.80 0.74
CA LYS A 60 -13.68 -5.97 0.02
C LYS A 60 -12.20 -5.77 -0.26
N LEU A 61 -11.46 -6.86 -0.43
CA LEU A 61 -10.07 -6.81 -0.86
C LEU A 61 -9.79 -7.83 -1.97
N GLY A 62 -8.54 -8.27 -2.14
CA GLY A 62 -8.19 -9.32 -3.10
C GLY A 62 -9.14 -10.52 -3.06
N ARG A 63 -9.59 -10.99 -4.22
CA ARG A 63 -10.54 -12.11 -4.34
C ARG A 63 -10.10 -13.40 -3.63
N ASN A 64 -8.79 -13.57 -3.43
CA ASN A 64 -8.18 -14.71 -2.74
C ASN A 64 -7.68 -14.35 -1.32
N GLY A 65 -8.13 -13.23 -0.77
CA GLY A 65 -7.81 -12.76 0.57
C GLY A 65 -6.48 -12.01 0.66
N LEU A 66 -5.67 -12.36 1.65
CA LEU A 66 -4.42 -11.68 2.00
C LEU A 66 -3.19 -12.57 1.69
N GLY A 67 -2.04 -11.91 1.52
CA GLY A 67 -0.72 -12.52 1.54
C GLY A 67 0.31 -11.50 2.02
N TRP A 68 1.36 -11.94 2.71
CA TRP A 68 2.43 -11.06 3.18
C TRP A 68 3.02 -10.26 2.03
N GLY A 69 2.98 -8.94 2.15
CA GLY A 69 3.54 -8.01 1.18
C GLY A 69 4.91 -7.47 1.60
N ILE A 70 5.51 -6.66 0.74
CA ILE A 70 6.73 -5.90 1.02
C ILE A 70 6.33 -4.51 1.50
N GLY A 71 6.73 -4.13 2.72
CA GLY A 71 6.41 -2.87 3.37
C GLY A 71 7.34 -2.60 4.57
N LEU A 72 6.89 -1.83 5.55
CA LEU A 72 7.66 -1.44 6.75
C LEU A 72 7.69 -2.54 7.83
N HIS A 73 8.00 -3.77 7.44
CA HIS A 73 8.06 -4.91 8.35
C HIS A 73 8.90 -6.03 7.71
N THR A 74 9.41 -6.93 8.56
CA THR A 74 10.06 -8.14 8.10
C THR A 74 9.03 -9.24 7.95
N VAL A 75 8.96 -9.83 6.75
CA VAL A 75 8.14 -11.03 6.51
C VAL A 75 8.73 -12.19 7.33
N PRO A 76 7.93 -12.89 8.16
CA PRO A 76 8.43 -14.03 8.93
C PRO A 76 9.01 -15.12 8.02
N LYS A 77 10.12 -15.75 8.43
CA LYS A 77 10.79 -16.79 7.64
C LYS A 77 9.92 -18.02 7.37
N ASP A 78 8.97 -18.29 8.25
CA ASP A 78 8.03 -19.40 8.20
C ASP A 78 6.69 -19.03 7.54
N ALA A 79 6.54 -17.78 7.06
CA ALA A 79 5.32 -17.31 6.42
C ALA A 79 4.96 -18.16 5.19
N LYS A 80 3.74 -18.72 5.20
CA LYS A 80 3.25 -19.64 4.15
C LYS A 80 2.54 -18.93 3.01
N ILE A 81 1.94 -17.77 3.27
CA ILE A 81 1.10 -17.05 2.31
C ILE A 81 1.79 -15.73 1.98
N ILE A 82 2.58 -15.75 0.90
CA ILE A 82 3.32 -14.59 0.40
C ILE A 82 2.60 -14.05 -0.82
N LYS A 83 2.44 -12.73 -0.88
CA LYS A 83 1.85 -12.06 -2.04
C LYS A 83 2.74 -12.19 -3.27
N LYS A 84 2.11 -12.39 -4.43
CA LYS A 84 2.74 -12.45 -5.76
C LYS A 84 1.90 -11.71 -6.80
N GLU A 85 2.50 -11.38 -7.93
CA GLU A 85 1.77 -10.80 -9.06
C GLU A 85 0.68 -11.76 -9.55
N GLY A 86 -0.51 -11.22 -9.84
CA GLY A 86 -1.66 -12.00 -10.32
C GLY A 86 -2.33 -12.98 -9.32
N ASP A 87 -1.82 -13.12 -8.09
CA ASP A 87 -2.31 -14.10 -7.10
C ASP A 87 -3.73 -13.82 -6.56
N GLY A 88 -4.28 -12.65 -6.84
CA GLY A 88 -5.60 -12.24 -6.37
C GLY A 88 -5.63 -11.84 -4.89
N LYS A 89 -4.48 -11.61 -4.24
CA LYS A 89 -4.37 -11.29 -2.81
C LYS A 89 -4.00 -9.84 -2.57
N ALA A 90 -4.58 -9.25 -1.53
CA ALA A 90 -4.14 -7.96 -1.02
C ALA A 90 -2.91 -8.11 -0.10
N PRO A 91 -1.99 -7.13 -0.05
CA PRO A 91 -0.81 -7.21 0.78
C PRO A 91 -1.17 -7.10 2.26
N ALA A 92 -0.67 -8.01 3.08
CA ALA A 92 -0.69 -7.94 4.53
C ALA A 92 0.63 -7.38 5.05
N GLY A 93 0.58 -6.53 6.07
CA GLY A 93 1.74 -5.82 6.59
C GLY A 93 1.46 -4.39 7.06
N ILE A 94 2.54 -3.65 7.26
CA ILE A 94 2.55 -2.20 7.51
C ILE A 94 3.07 -1.50 6.25
N PHE A 95 2.38 -0.47 5.77
CA PHE A 95 2.74 0.25 4.54
C PHE A 95 2.61 1.75 4.75
N THR A 96 3.55 2.53 4.19
CA THR A 96 3.30 3.96 4.02
C THR A 96 2.23 4.18 2.97
N LEU A 97 1.47 5.25 3.13
CA LEU A 97 0.59 5.76 2.10
C LEU A 97 1.35 6.85 1.33
N LYS A 98 1.27 6.85 0.00
CA LYS A 98 1.97 7.83 -0.83
C LYS A 98 1.14 9.09 -1.01
N GLN A 99 0.30 9.11 -2.03
CA GLN A 99 -0.65 10.18 -2.29
C GLN A 99 -2.06 9.61 -2.35
N ALA A 100 -3.03 10.40 -1.93
CA ALA A 100 -4.38 10.26 -2.42
C ALA A 100 -4.43 10.70 -3.90
N PHE A 101 -5.47 10.29 -4.60
CA PHE A 101 -5.65 10.68 -5.99
C PHE A 101 -7.12 10.73 -6.38
N GLY A 102 -7.36 11.35 -7.52
CA GLY A 102 -8.65 11.30 -8.18
C GLY A 102 -8.65 12.02 -9.53
N TYR A 103 -9.84 12.29 -10.05
CA TYR A 103 -10.02 12.75 -11.43
C TYR A 103 -10.22 14.26 -11.58
N ALA A 104 -10.35 14.96 -10.46
CA ALA A 104 -10.61 16.39 -10.37
C ALA A 104 -9.98 16.95 -9.08
N PRO A 105 -9.79 18.29 -8.98
CA PRO A 105 -9.31 18.93 -7.76
C PRO A 105 -10.14 18.57 -6.54
N PHE A 106 -9.47 18.26 -5.43
CA PHE A 106 -10.12 17.97 -4.15
C PHE A 106 -9.31 18.59 -3.01
N LYS A 107 -9.92 19.52 -2.27
CA LYS A 107 -9.24 20.27 -1.20
C LYS A 107 -9.15 19.42 0.06
N VAL A 108 -7.96 18.88 0.34
CA VAL A 108 -7.67 18.03 1.50
C VAL A 108 -6.31 18.37 2.11
N LYS A 109 -6.04 17.89 3.32
CA LYS A 109 -4.76 18.12 4.04
C LYS A 109 -3.65 17.14 3.63
N TYR A 110 -4.01 16.08 2.91
CA TYR A 110 -3.09 15.05 2.45
C TYR A 110 -2.57 15.34 1.04
N HIS A 111 -1.44 14.73 0.67
CA HIS A 111 -0.92 14.80 -0.70
C HIS A 111 -1.95 14.23 -1.68
N TYR A 112 -2.23 14.97 -2.76
CA TYR A 112 -3.28 14.61 -3.72
C TYR A 112 -2.83 14.84 -5.16
N THR A 113 -2.95 13.81 -6.00
CA THR A 113 -2.62 13.86 -7.44
C THR A 113 -3.85 13.70 -8.30
N ILE A 114 -3.98 14.53 -9.34
CA ILE A 114 -5.04 14.38 -10.35
C ILE A 114 -4.50 13.52 -11.49
N TYR A 115 -5.14 12.39 -11.74
CA TYR A 115 -4.77 11.49 -12.85
C TYR A 115 -5.62 11.68 -14.10
N LYS A 116 -4.95 11.52 -15.23
CA LYS A 116 -5.45 11.63 -16.61
C LYS A 116 -5.44 10.25 -17.27
N GLU A 117 -5.98 10.17 -18.48
CA GLU A 117 -6.03 8.92 -19.26
C GLU A 117 -4.64 8.39 -19.63
N THR A 118 -3.66 9.30 -19.73
CA THR A 118 -2.27 8.97 -20.05
C THR A 118 -1.50 8.43 -18.84
N ASP A 119 -2.03 8.59 -17.63
CA ASP A 119 -1.39 8.06 -16.43
C ASP A 119 -1.67 6.56 -16.30
N HIS A 120 -0.60 5.76 -16.33
CA HIS A 120 -0.64 4.30 -16.24
C HIS A 120 0.12 3.84 -15.00
N CYS A 121 -0.48 2.93 -14.22
CA CYS A 121 0.29 2.11 -13.30
C CYS A 121 0.75 0.83 -14.03
N VAL A 122 2.05 0.61 -14.10
CA VAL A 122 2.64 -0.49 -14.85
C VAL A 122 2.72 -1.74 -13.98
N ASP A 123 1.98 -2.79 -14.35
CA ASP A 123 1.96 -4.09 -13.69
C ASP A 123 2.77 -5.18 -14.44
N ASP A 124 3.40 -4.82 -15.57
CA ASP A 124 4.22 -5.72 -16.36
C ASP A 124 5.59 -5.98 -15.71
N MET A 125 5.80 -7.20 -15.20
CA MET A 125 7.05 -7.60 -14.54
C MET A 125 8.28 -7.55 -15.47
N HIS A 126 8.12 -7.56 -16.79
CA HIS A 126 9.22 -7.48 -17.73
C HIS A 126 9.68 -6.03 -17.97
N SER A 127 8.83 -5.03 -17.69
CA SER A 127 9.13 -3.62 -17.87
C SER A 127 10.16 -3.09 -16.86
N LYS A 128 10.91 -2.05 -17.27
CA LYS A 128 11.75 -1.22 -16.39
C LYS A 128 10.94 -0.26 -15.52
N LEU A 129 9.68 -0.05 -15.90
CA LEU A 129 8.71 0.80 -15.21
C LEU A 129 7.79 0.01 -14.28
N TYR A 130 8.05 -1.29 -14.06
CA TYR A 130 7.27 -2.14 -13.15
C TYR A 130 7.01 -1.49 -11.80
N ASN A 131 5.74 -1.55 -11.37
CA ASN A 131 5.23 -0.93 -10.14
C ASN A 131 5.51 0.58 -10.08
N LYS A 132 5.31 1.29 -11.19
CA LYS A 132 5.35 2.76 -11.24
C LYS A 132 4.10 3.31 -11.92
N ILE A 133 3.66 4.46 -11.44
CA ILE A 133 2.67 5.31 -12.06
C ILE A 133 3.41 6.32 -12.94
N VAL A 134 3.17 6.26 -14.24
CA VAL A 134 3.87 7.05 -15.25
C VAL A 134 2.88 7.76 -16.16
N ASP A 135 3.25 8.93 -16.66
CA ASP A 135 2.56 9.59 -17.77
C ASP A 135 3.09 8.98 -19.08
N SER A 136 2.24 8.27 -19.82
CA SER A 136 2.61 7.51 -21.03
C SER A 136 3.17 8.39 -22.15
N ASN A 137 2.90 9.70 -22.12
CA ASN A 137 3.46 10.66 -23.06
C ASN A 137 4.89 11.11 -22.71
N LYS A 138 5.42 10.72 -21.55
CA LYS A 138 6.72 11.18 -21.02
C LYS A 138 7.72 10.05 -20.80
N VAL A 139 7.38 8.82 -21.21
CA VAL A 139 8.23 7.64 -21.03
C VAL A 139 8.27 6.84 -22.31
N ASP A 140 9.41 6.17 -22.54
CA ASP A 140 9.49 5.14 -23.57
C ASP A 140 8.73 3.90 -23.08
N ILE A 141 7.65 3.57 -23.77
CA ILE A 141 6.76 2.46 -23.37
C ILE A 141 7.46 1.13 -23.69
N ASP A 142 7.80 0.39 -22.64
CA ASP A 142 8.35 -0.98 -22.72
C ASP A 142 7.42 -2.05 -22.08
N TYR A 143 6.27 -1.64 -21.55
CA TYR A 143 5.29 -2.50 -20.89
C TYR A 143 4.16 -2.93 -21.81
N LYS A 144 3.65 -4.14 -21.60
CA LYS A 144 2.51 -4.72 -22.33
C LYS A 144 1.22 -4.71 -21.51
N SER A 145 1.33 -4.76 -20.19
CA SER A 145 0.20 -4.67 -19.25
C SER A 145 0.31 -3.42 -18.37
N LYS A 146 -0.86 -2.91 -17.96
CA LYS A 146 -1.00 -1.69 -17.16
C LYS A 146 -2.42 -1.57 -16.61
N GLU A 147 -2.54 -0.78 -15.55
CA GLU A 147 -3.80 -0.20 -15.10
C GLU A 147 -3.89 1.27 -15.53
N HIS A 148 -5.04 1.69 -16.06
CA HIS A 148 -5.29 3.10 -16.35
C HIS A 148 -5.69 3.84 -15.07
N MET A 149 -4.92 4.85 -14.67
CA MET A 149 -5.19 5.60 -13.45
C MET A 149 -6.49 6.40 -13.56
N ARG A 150 -6.80 6.96 -14.73
CA ARG A 150 -8.17 7.37 -15.07
C ARG A 150 -8.94 6.19 -15.68
N PHE A 151 -9.42 5.31 -14.80
CA PHE A 151 -10.17 4.12 -15.17
C PHE A 151 -11.55 4.49 -15.76
N PRO A 152 -11.95 3.99 -16.95
CA PRO A 152 -13.19 4.40 -17.63
C PRO A 152 -14.51 4.14 -16.88
N LYS A 153 -14.51 3.20 -15.93
CA LYS A 153 -15.66 2.87 -15.06
C LYS A 153 -15.65 3.62 -13.73
N ASP A 154 -14.81 4.65 -13.60
CA ASP A 154 -14.67 5.48 -12.39
C ASP A 154 -14.25 4.75 -11.11
N TYR A 155 -13.74 3.52 -11.21
CA TYR A 155 -13.26 2.77 -10.04
C TYR A 155 -12.10 3.47 -9.30
N TYR A 156 -11.33 4.30 -10.02
CA TYR A 156 -10.20 5.09 -9.51
C TYR A 156 -10.51 6.58 -9.37
N LYS A 157 -11.81 6.96 -9.41
CA LYS A 157 -12.24 8.36 -9.29
C LYS A 157 -11.74 9.01 -8.00
N TYR A 158 -11.66 8.23 -6.92
CA TYR A 158 -10.94 8.56 -5.71
C TYR A 158 -10.18 7.32 -5.22
N GLY A 159 -8.95 7.51 -4.74
CA GLY A 159 -8.20 6.45 -4.11
C GLY A 159 -6.95 6.92 -3.39
N ILE A 160 -6.21 5.96 -2.82
CA ILE A 160 -4.94 6.16 -2.11
C ILE A 160 -3.94 5.13 -2.62
N VAL A 161 -2.72 5.59 -2.91
CA VAL A 161 -1.60 4.73 -3.28
C VAL A 161 -0.97 4.10 -2.05
N VAL A 162 -0.98 2.77 -1.99
CA VAL A 162 -0.33 1.99 -0.93
C VAL A 162 1.10 1.71 -1.34
N ASN A 163 2.09 2.04 -0.50
CA ASN A 163 3.50 1.76 -0.78
C ASN A 163 3.85 0.28 -0.55
N HIS A 164 3.16 -0.60 -1.28
CA HIS A 164 3.53 -2.00 -1.37
C HIS A 164 4.59 -2.16 -2.48
N ASN A 165 5.64 -2.91 -2.16
CA ASN A 165 6.69 -3.27 -3.12
C ASN A 165 7.32 -2.04 -3.80
N HIS A 166 7.56 -0.97 -3.02
CA HIS A 166 8.30 0.21 -3.45
C HIS A 166 7.70 0.93 -4.68
N ILE A 167 6.38 1.14 -4.68
CA ILE A 167 5.71 1.82 -5.80
C ILE A 167 6.29 3.22 -6.01
N ASN A 168 6.62 3.56 -7.26
CA ASN A 168 7.30 4.79 -7.66
C ASN A 168 8.71 5.01 -7.07
N GLU A 169 9.29 4.00 -6.43
CA GLU A 169 10.63 4.04 -5.87
C GLU A 169 11.59 3.09 -6.61
N ALA A 170 12.88 3.16 -6.28
CA ALA A 170 13.82 2.11 -6.63
C ALA A 170 13.61 0.91 -5.69
N GLY A 171 13.89 -0.29 -6.18
CA GLY A 171 13.86 -1.51 -5.35
C GLY A 171 12.57 -2.33 -5.41
N ALA A 172 11.62 -2.00 -6.30
CA ALA A 172 10.48 -2.86 -6.57
C ALA A 172 10.94 -4.25 -7.04
N VAL A 173 10.51 -5.30 -6.34
CA VAL A 173 10.80 -6.70 -6.65
C VAL A 173 9.78 -7.17 -7.70
N LYS A 174 10.27 -7.46 -8.91
CA LYS A 174 9.46 -7.97 -10.02
C LYS A 174 8.70 -9.23 -9.60
N GLY A 175 7.39 -9.27 -9.86
CA GLY A 175 6.53 -10.40 -9.53
C GLY A 175 6.05 -10.48 -8.08
N ALA A 176 6.44 -9.52 -7.21
CA ALA A 176 5.97 -9.48 -5.81
C ALA A 176 4.60 -8.76 -5.63
N GLY A 177 3.91 -8.46 -6.73
CA GLY A 177 2.69 -7.66 -6.76
C GLY A 177 2.97 -6.19 -7.07
N SER A 178 2.02 -5.54 -7.72
CA SER A 178 2.12 -4.15 -8.17
C SER A 178 0.77 -3.43 -8.10
N CYS A 179 0.78 -2.10 -8.29
CA CYS A 179 -0.43 -1.28 -8.47
C CYS A 179 -1.49 -1.49 -7.38
N ILE A 180 -1.07 -1.48 -6.11
CA ILE A 180 -1.97 -1.65 -4.97
C ILE A 180 -2.52 -0.31 -4.51
N PHE A 181 -3.85 -0.22 -4.52
CA PHE A 181 -4.59 0.97 -4.14
C PHE A 181 -5.67 0.66 -3.09
N ILE A 182 -6.10 1.70 -2.39
CA ILE A 182 -7.39 1.74 -1.71
C ILE A 182 -8.32 2.59 -2.59
N HIS A 183 -9.43 2.05 -3.10
CA HIS A 183 -10.25 2.76 -4.09
C HIS A 183 -11.74 2.34 -4.10
N ILE A 184 -12.50 2.81 -5.09
CA ILE A 184 -13.95 2.59 -5.19
C ILE A 184 -14.25 1.31 -5.97
N LYS A 185 -14.95 0.36 -5.35
CA LYS A 185 -15.56 -0.80 -6.03
C LYS A 185 -16.50 -1.55 -5.08
N LYS A 186 -17.50 -2.23 -5.65
CA LYS A 186 -18.46 -3.05 -4.87
C LYS A 186 -18.04 -4.52 -4.70
N VAL A 187 -17.08 -4.99 -5.48
CA VAL A 187 -16.67 -6.41 -5.54
C VAL A 187 -15.17 -6.54 -5.32
N ALA A 188 -14.75 -7.74 -4.91
CA ALA A 188 -13.34 -8.06 -4.70
C ALA A 188 -12.46 -7.78 -5.94
N THR A 189 -11.18 -7.54 -5.69
CA THR A 189 -10.20 -7.09 -6.70
C THR A 189 -9.13 -8.13 -6.97
N ALA A 190 -8.09 -7.77 -7.73
CA ALA A 190 -6.87 -8.55 -7.85
C ALA A 190 -5.88 -8.34 -6.70
N GLY A 191 -6.05 -7.30 -5.87
CA GLY A 191 -5.14 -7.02 -4.76
C GLY A 191 -5.41 -5.71 -4.01
N CYS A 192 -6.16 -4.78 -4.60
CA CYS A 192 -6.59 -3.55 -3.95
C CYS A 192 -7.63 -3.77 -2.83
N THR A 193 -7.74 -2.80 -1.92
CA THR A 193 -8.82 -2.71 -0.92
C THR A 193 -9.87 -1.73 -1.41
N VAL A 194 -11.16 -2.07 -1.29
CA VAL A 194 -12.24 -1.30 -1.92
C VAL A 194 -13.45 -1.09 -1.02
N MET A 195 -14.09 0.06 -1.22
CA MET A 195 -15.28 0.51 -0.50
C MET A 195 -16.15 1.44 -1.39
N ARG A 196 -17.15 2.10 -0.82
CA ARG A 196 -17.99 3.07 -1.55
C ARG A 196 -17.29 4.42 -1.73
N GLU A 197 -17.81 5.23 -2.65
CA GLU A 197 -17.24 6.55 -2.96
C GLU A 197 -17.33 7.54 -1.79
N ASP A 198 -18.44 7.56 -1.07
CA ASP A 198 -18.64 8.39 0.12
C ASP A 198 -17.60 8.08 1.20
N GLU A 199 -17.38 6.79 1.47
CA GLU A 199 -16.39 6.30 2.43
C GLU A 199 -14.96 6.65 2.01
N MET A 200 -14.63 6.51 0.72
CA MET A 200 -13.30 6.91 0.24
C MET A 200 -13.06 8.41 0.40
N LYS A 201 -14.05 9.24 0.06
CA LYS A 201 -13.93 10.70 0.24
C LYS A 201 -13.76 11.06 1.70
N GLU A 202 -14.50 10.40 2.59
CA GLU A 202 -14.39 10.60 4.04
C GLU A 202 -12.97 10.26 4.56
N ILE A 203 -12.37 9.15 4.11
CA ILE A 203 -11.01 8.79 4.48
C ILE A 203 -10.01 9.83 3.96
N ILE A 204 -10.10 10.21 2.68
CA ILE A 204 -9.14 11.15 2.07
C ILE A 204 -9.22 12.54 2.73
N GLN A 205 -10.41 12.98 3.13
CA GLN A 205 -10.60 14.25 3.86
C GLN A 205 -10.01 14.21 5.27
N TRP A 206 -10.02 13.04 5.92
CA TRP A 206 -9.50 12.83 7.25
C TRP A 206 -7.96 12.77 7.29
N LEU A 207 -7.32 12.23 6.24
CA LEU A 207 -5.87 12.12 6.18
C LEU A 207 -5.17 13.49 6.24
N ASP A 208 -4.09 13.55 7.01
CA ASP A 208 -3.21 14.71 7.15
C ASP A 208 -1.77 14.29 6.84
N ALA A 209 -1.11 14.99 5.91
CA ALA A 209 0.27 14.68 5.53
C ALA A 209 1.24 14.80 6.71
N LYS A 210 0.97 15.71 7.66
CA LYS A 210 1.82 15.92 8.84
C LYS A 210 1.70 14.81 9.88
N SER A 211 0.71 13.92 9.73
CA SER A 211 0.47 12.79 10.63
C SER A 211 1.14 11.50 10.18
N GLU A 212 1.90 11.53 9.06
CA GLU A 212 2.61 10.37 8.51
C GLU A 212 1.75 9.09 8.47
N PRO A 213 0.58 9.12 7.81
CA PRO A 213 -0.41 8.06 7.94
C PRO A 213 0.07 6.72 7.36
N LEU A 214 -0.18 5.63 8.09
CA LEU A 214 0.16 4.27 7.66
C LEU A 214 -1.09 3.41 7.44
N LEU A 215 -0.94 2.39 6.60
CA LEU A 215 -1.85 1.25 6.51
C LEU A 215 -1.29 0.08 7.31
N VAL A 216 -2.10 -0.47 8.23
CA VAL A 216 -1.85 -1.76 8.88
C VAL A 216 -2.93 -2.73 8.40
N GLN A 217 -2.56 -3.74 7.62
CA GLN A 217 -3.51 -4.64 6.96
C GLN A 217 -3.17 -6.10 7.24
N GLY A 218 -4.14 -6.90 7.70
CA GLY A 218 -3.88 -8.29 8.03
C GLY A 218 -5.11 -9.05 8.53
N THR A 219 -4.91 -10.30 8.93
CA THR A 219 -5.90 -10.98 9.78
C THR A 219 -5.95 -10.31 11.15
N VAL A 220 -7.03 -10.47 11.91
CA VAL A 220 -7.15 -9.89 13.27
C VAL A 220 -5.92 -10.22 14.13
N GLY A 221 -5.49 -11.50 14.14
CA GLY A 221 -4.32 -11.92 14.91
C GLY A 221 -3.01 -11.28 14.44
N LEU A 222 -2.82 -11.13 13.13
CA LEU A 222 -1.66 -10.46 12.57
C LEU A 222 -1.64 -8.97 12.93
N VAL A 223 -2.76 -8.27 12.72
CA VAL A 223 -2.88 -6.83 13.01
C VAL A 223 -2.59 -6.56 14.49
N ASN A 224 -3.08 -7.39 15.41
CA ASN A 224 -2.77 -7.27 16.84
C ASN A 224 -1.26 -7.35 17.12
N GLY A 225 -0.50 -8.13 16.34
CA GLY A 225 0.95 -8.17 16.41
C GLY A 225 1.61 -6.92 15.83
N LEU A 226 1.20 -6.51 14.64
CA LEU A 226 1.76 -5.34 13.93
C LEU A 226 1.51 -4.02 14.68
N MET A 227 0.35 -3.86 15.31
CA MET A 227 0.00 -2.69 16.12
C MET A 227 0.94 -2.49 17.31
N LYS A 228 1.64 -3.53 17.79
CA LYS A 228 2.65 -3.39 18.86
C LYS A 228 3.97 -2.80 18.37
N ILE A 229 4.21 -2.83 17.06
CA ILE A 229 5.38 -2.25 16.41
C ILE A 229 5.13 -0.75 16.14
N VAL A 230 3.90 -0.41 15.77
CA VAL A 230 3.45 0.95 15.50
C VAL A 230 2.94 1.62 16.79
N LYS A 231 3.84 1.77 17.78
CA LYS A 231 3.54 2.42 19.06
C LYS A 231 3.34 3.91 18.90
#